data_AF-A0A9X1XQA0-F1
#
_entry.id   AF-A0A9X1XQA0-F1
#
_cell.length_a   1.000
_cell.length_b   1.000
_cell.length_c   1.000
_cell.angle_alpha   90.00
_cell.angle_beta   90.00
_cell.angle_gamma   90.00
#
_symmetry.space_group_name_H-M   'P 1'
#
loop_
_entity.id
_entity.type
_entity.pdbx_description
1 polymer ?
#
loop_
_entity_poly.entity_id
_entity_poly.type
_entity_poly.pdbx_seq_one_letter_code
_entity_poly.pdbx_strand_id
1 'polypeptide(L)'
;MEFVDEDTLVWDKSNQTFSKPEDVDTPVKHIPIHSDSNQAAFLQHFDKAENQLLNISSPLLATVLKISTMPEPYDLTSLREEIIQEINNVKESANQLTYPVAVIDKLCFLYAVVIDELIIYTDWGEKKGWENKTLLSELFGMRNGGELFFNVTEKAIRQPHKMIDLIEIIYIFVSIGFKGQYREHGSDQLKASIHQLEQLISQYRQSSHIYCHTKVSLPKVRKPARKSRYVISTLFYLILIITSVGLTQYWYNETHPQRARDFAYLDDFSQRYILSSQASDIIYISTDDDLEQPTGGLIPAKVEQRPVNASTANLNNSSSTVLDQSTSSEIPWLVQLATFSSKENAAAFIKQLSPSSFEPLIDEYKSYFRVIVRTTSSTQAKSIKQWYQSNDSINAIIVKNEQ
;
A
#
# COMPACT_ATOMS: atom_id res chain seq x y z
N MET A 1 -14.47 -66.98 9.64
CA MET A 1 -14.55 -66.08 10.80
C MET A 1 -13.20 -66.19 11.47
N GLU A 2 -12.30 -65.28 11.17
CA GLU A 2 -10.98 -65.15 11.81
C GLU A 2 -10.46 -63.76 11.43
N PHE A 3 -10.11 -62.97 12.43
CA PHE A 3 -9.21 -61.84 12.27
C PHE A 3 -7.78 -62.40 12.29
N VAL A 4 -6.83 -61.69 11.71
CA VAL A 4 -5.39 -61.97 11.88
C VAL A 4 -4.75 -60.69 12.40
N ASP A 5 -3.96 -60.83 13.46
CA ASP A 5 -3.79 -59.81 14.49
C ASP A 5 -2.81 -58.67 14.16
N GLU A 6 -2.89 -57.59 14.96
CA GLU A 6 -1.96 -56.45 14.93
C GLU A 6 -0.61 -56.81 15.60
N ASP A 7 0.22 -57.61 14.92
CA ASP A 7 1.56 -57.91 15.43
C ASP A 7 2.45 -56.66 15.41
N THR A 8 2.85 -56.20 16.60
CA THR A 8 3.56 -54.93 16.78
C THR A 8 5.01 -55.06 16.33
N LEU A 9 5.38 -54.39 15.23
CA LEU A 9 6.73 -54.40 14.67
C LEU A 9 7.73 -53.64 15.56
N VAL A 10 8.28 -54.35 16.56
CA VAL A 10 9.31 -53.83 17.48
C VAL A 10 10.60 -53.56 16.70
N TRP A 11 10.95 -52.27 16.57
CA TRP A 11 12.12 -51.83 15.81
C TRP A 11 13.42 -52.08 16.61
N ASP A 12 14.08 -53.20 16.37
CA ASP A 12 15.39 -53.47 16.97
C ASP A 12 16.44 -52.45 16.49
N LYS A 13 17.11 -51.81 17.44
CA LYS A 13 18.15 -50.80 17.21
C LYS A 13 19.57 -51.37 17.32
N SER A 14 19.72 -52.64 17.70
CA SER A 14 21.03 -53.26 17.95
C SER A 14 21.89 -53.40 16.68
N ASN A 15 21.27 -53.64 15.52
CA ASN A 15 21.94 -53.90 14.24
C ASN A 15 22.03 -52.69 13.29
N GLN A 16 21.93 -51.45 13.80
CA GLN A 16 22.41 -50.29 13.04
C GLN A 16 23.94 -50.23 13.09
N THR A 17 24.59 -51.03 12.25
CA THR A 17 25.97 -50.80 11.82
C THR A 17 25.99 -49.53 10.97
N PHE A 18 25.91 -48.38 11.66
CA PHE A 18 26.01 -47.07 11.05
C PHE A 18 27.43 -46.91 10.53
N SER A 19 27.62 -47.24 9.25
CA SER A 19 28.84 -46.90 8.52
C SER A 19 29.07 -45.41 8.72
N LYS A 20 30.19 -45.06 9.37
CA LYS A 20 30.68 -43.69 9.34
C LYS A 20 30.73 -43.23 7.88
N PRO A 21 30.53 -41.93 7.59
CA PRO A 21 30.89 -41.43 6.28
C PRO A 21 32.37 -41.73 6.06
N GLU A 22 32.66 -42.69 5.18
CA GLU A 22 33.96 -42.76 4.53
C GLU A 22 34.10 -41.49 3.69
N ASP A 23 35.32 -40.97 3.59
CA ASP A 23 35.65 -39.88 2.67
C ASP A 23 35.61 -40.42 1.23
N VAL A 24 34.40 -40.70 0.74
CA VAL A 24 34.13 -41.02 -0.66
C VAL A 24 34.20 -39.71 -1.42
N ASP A 25 35.45 -39.30 -1.67
CA ASP A 25 35.85 -38.20 -2.53
C ASP A 25 35.61 -38.58 -4.01
N THR A 26 34.43 -39.15 -4.31
CA THR A 26 33.79 -38.95 -5.61
C THR A 26 33.43 -37.48 -5.67
N PRO A 27 34.12 -36.65 -6.47
CA PRO A 27 33.68 -35.28 -6.65
C PRO A 27 32.27 -35.35 -7.25
N VAL A 28 31.29 -34.85 -6.50
CA VAL A 28 30.00 -34.44 -7.08
C VAL A 28 30.38 -33.35 -8.06
N LYS A 29 30.57 -33.76 -9.32
CA LYS A 29 31.01 -32.90 -10.40
C LYS A 29 29.86 -31.96 -10.71
N HIS A 30 29.75 -30.90 -9.92
CA HIS A 30 28.95 -29.73 -10.22
C HIS A 30 29.40 -29.25 -11.59
N ILE A 31 28.68 -29.67 -12.63
CA ILE A 31 28.95 -29.23 -14.00
C ILE A 31 28.60 -27.75 -14.00
N PRO A 32 29.58 -26.83 -14.13
CA PRO A 32 29.26 -25.43 -14.30
C PRO A 32 28.38 -25.31 -15.55
N ILE A 33 27.20 -24.71 -15.38
CA ILE A 33 26.27 -24.45 -16.48
C ILE A 33 26.84 -23.28 -17.28
N HIS A 34 27.89 -23.56 -18.05
CA HIS A 34 28.38 -22.65 -19.07
C HIS A 34 27.30 -22.49 -20.13
N SER A 35 27.03 -21.24 -20.50
CA SER A 35 26.12 -20.84 -21.57
C SER A 35 26.56 -21.33 -22.95
N ASP A 36 27.82 -21.72 -23.08
CA ASP A 36 28.52 -21.72 -24.36
C ASP A 36 28.56 -23.12 -24.99
N SER A 37 27.95 -23.21 -26.17
CA SER A 37 27.94 -24.29 -27.18
C SER A 37 27.55 -25.73 -26.78
N ASN A 38 28.08 -26.32 -25.71
CA ASN A 38 28.16 -27.79 -25.58
C ASN A 38 26.94 -28.52 -24.99
N GLN A 39 25.79 -27.85 -24.78
CA GLN A 39 24.58 -28.50 -24.25
C GLN A 39 23.66 -29.11 -25.34
N ALA A 40 23.87 -28.80 -26.62
CA ALA A 40 23.03 -29.31 -27.72
C ALA A 40 23.07 -30.85 -27.87
N ALA A 41 24.25 -31.46 -27.68
CA ALA A 41 24.44 -32.91 -27.78
C ALA A 41 23.67 -33.72 -26.70
N PHE A 42 23.33 -33.09 -25.57
CA PHE A 42 22.45 -33.68 -24.56
C PHE A 42 20.99 -33.74 -25.04
N LEU A 43 20.52 -32.71 -25.75
CA LEU A 43 19.16 -32.66 -26.28
C LEU A 43 18.92 -33.68 -27.40
N GLN A 44 19.95 -33.99 -28.20
CA GLN A 44 19.90 -35.06 -29.21
C GLN A 44 19.57 -36.45 -28.63
N HIS A 45 19.75 -36.65 -27.32
CA HIS A 45 19.49 -37.91 -26.61
C HIS A 45 18.48 -37.72 -25.46
N PHE A 46 17.63 -36.70 -25.53
CA PHE A 46 16.66 -36.39 -24.48
C PHE A 46 15.44 -37.31 -24.57
N ASP A 47 15.44 -38.39 -23.79
CA ASP A 47 14.29 -39.29 -23.62
C ASP A 47 13.76 -39.23 -22.19
N LYS A 48 13.20 -38.07 -21.80
CA LYS A 48 12.78 -37.79 -20.41
C LYS A 48 11.39 -37.19 -20.25
N ALA A 49 10.77 -36.65 -21.29
CA ALA A 49 9.34 -36.36 -21.26
C ALA A 49 8.55 -37.64 -21.57
N GLU A 50 7.33 -37.73 -21.04
CA GLU A 50 6.38 -38.80 -21.42
C GLU A 50 5.81 -38.64 -22.85
N ASN A 51 6.18 -37.54 -23.51
CA ASN A 51 5.75 -37.12 -24.83
C ASN A 51 6.90 -37.34 -25.82
N GLN A 52 6.73 -38.30 -26.72
CA GLN A 52 7.79 -38.71 -27.63
C GLN A 52 8.04 -37.68 -28.74
N LEU A 53 7.01 -36.93 -29.15
CA LEU A 53 7.15 -35.84 -30.11
C LEU A 53 8.01 -34.70 -29.52
N LEU A 54 7.85 -34.42 -28.23
CA LEU A 54 8.63 -33.41 -27.49
C LEU A 54 10.09 -33.86 -27.26
N ASN A 55 10.32 -35.15 -27.04
CA ASN A 55 11.68 -35.71 -26.92
C ASN A 55 12.48 -35.48 -28.21
N ILE A 56 11.96 -35.94 -29.37
CA ILE A 56 12.65 -35.76 -30.66
C ILE A 56 12.81 -34.30 -31.10
N SER A 57 11.88 -33.42 -30.70
CA SER A 57 11.91 -32.00 -31.08
C SER A 57 12.59 -31.10 -30.05
N SER A 58 13.17 -31.67 -28.98
CA SER A 58 13.81 -30.88 -27.91
C SER A 58 15.01 -30.01 -28.36
N PRO A 59 15.83 -30.37 -29.38
CA PRO A 59 16.85 -29.44 -29.91
C PRO A 59 16.20 -28.22 -30.59
N LEU A 60 15.21 -28.46 -31.45
CA LEU A 60 14.46 -27.44 -32.18
C LEU A 60 13.59 -26.57 -31.25
N LEU A 61 13.14 -27.11 -30.12
CA LEU A 61 12.50 -26.32 -29.06
C LEU A 61 13.51 -25.41 -28.35
N ALA A 62 14.75 -25.87 -28.16
CA ALA A 62 15.81 -25.05 -27.58
C ALA A 62 16.35 -23.97 -28.53
N THR A 63 16.25 -24.13 -29.85
CA THR A 63 16.49 -23.03 -30.80
C THR A 63 15.30 -22.05 -30.82
N VAL A 64 14.06 -22.54 -30.87
CA VAL A 64 12.83 -21.71 -30.67
C VAL A 64 12.94 -20.79 -29.45
N LEU A 65 13.36 -21.32 -28.29
CA LEU A 65 13.50 -20.57 -27.04
C LEU A 65 14.65 -19.54 -27.06
N LYS A 66 15.63 -19.67 -27.96
CA LYS A 66 16.78 -18.74 -28.07
C LYS A 66 16.49 -17.56 -29.00
N ILE A 67 15.60 -17.70 -29.99
CA ILE A 67 15.34 -16.69 -31.03
C ILE A 67 15.07 -15.29 -30.43
N SER A 68 14.22 -15.20 -29.40
CA SER A 68 13.87 -13.94 -28.73
C SER A 68 15.03 -13.27 -27.97
N THR A 69 16.18 -13.94 -27.86
CA THR A 69 17.42 -13.43 -27.24
C THR A 69 18.61 -13.42 -28.21
N MET A 70 18.40 -13.81 -29.47
CA MET A 70 19.45 -13.93 -30.47
C MET A 70 19.84 -12.55 -31.03
N PRO A 71 21.14 -12.18 -31.04
CA PRO A 71 21.60 -10.95 -31.68
C PRO A 71 21.37 -11.01 -33.21
N GLU A 72 21.47 -9.86 -33.88
CA GLU A 72 21.32 -9.78 -35.34
C GLU A 72 22.31 -10.74 -36.05
N PRO A 73 21.83 -11.74 -36.83
CA PRO A 73 22.69 -12.67 -37.53
C PRO A 73 23.38 -12.00 -38.72
N TYR A 74 24.64 -12.36 -38.97
CA TYR A 74 25.42 -11.88 -40.11
C TYR A 74 24.82 -12.31 -41.46
N ASP A 75 24.25 -13.52 -41.53
CA ASP A 75 23.53 -14.02 -42.69
C ASP A 75 22.19 -14.67 -42.30
N LEU A 76 21.12 -14.32 -43.03
CA LEU A 76 19.81 -14.94 -42.91
C LEU A 76 19.65 -16.21 -43.74
N THR A 77 20.41 -16.40 -44.83
CA THR A 77 20.29 -17.62 -45.63
C THR A 77 20.80 -18.82 -44.85
N SER A 78 22.01 -18.73 -44.30
CA SER A 78 22.63 -19.74 -43.42
C SER A 78 21.73 -20.10 -42.23
N LEU A 79 21.19 -19.11 -41.50
CA LEU A 79 20.29 -19.35 -40.36
C LEU A 79 18.99 -20.08 -40.78
N ARG A 80 18.43 -19.76 -41.96
CA ARG A 80 17.24 -20.43 -42.46
C ARG A 80 17.54 -21.86 -42.90
N GLU A 81 18.68 -22.09 -43.54
CA GLU A 81 19.14 -23.42 -43.92
C GLU A 81 19.43 -24.31 -42.69
N GLU A 82 20.02 -23.76 -41.64
CA GLU A 82 20.22 -24.42 -40.33
C GLU A 82 18.88 -24.84 -39.71
N ILE A 83 17.90 -23.94 -39.62
CA ILE A 83 16.56 -24.25 -39.09
C ILE A 83 15.82 -25.27 -39.98
N ILE A 84 15.95 -25.19 -41.30
CA ILE A 84 15.38 -26.19 -42.22
C ILE A 84 16.03 -27.56 -42.00
N GLN A 85 17.34 -27.62 -41.74
CA GLN A 85 18.03 -28.86 -41.38
C GLN A 85 17.52 -29.39 -40.03
N GLU A 86 17.36 -28.56 -38.99
CA GLU A 86 16.76 -29.02 -37.73
C GLU A 86 15.34 -29.59 -37.90
N ILE A 87 14.47 -28.93 -38.69
CA ILE A 87 13.12 -29.43 -38.99
C ILE A 87 13.16 -30.78 -39.73
N ASN A 88 14.09 -30.95 -40.67
CA ASN A 88 14.29 -32.22 -41.37
C ASN A 88 14.86 -33.31 -40.44
N ASN A 89 15.78 -32.98 -39.54
CA ASN A 89 16.33 -33.91 -38.54
C ASN A 89 15.22 -34.41 -37.59
N VAL A 90 14.29 -33.53 -37.17
CA VAL A 90 13.11 -33.93 -36.40
C VAL A 90 12.22 -34.87 -37.21
N LYS A 91 12.00 -34.59 -38.51
CA LYS A 91 11.21 -35.46 -39.39
C LYS A 91 11.87 -36.83 -39.63
N GLU A 92 13.20 -36.88 -39.75
CA GLU A 92 13.95 -38.14 -39.87
C GLU A 92 13.87 -38.96 -38.57
N SER A 93 14.10 -38.32 -37.43
CA SER A 93 13.98 -38.94 -36.09
C SER A 93 12.58 -39.50 -35.86
N ALA A 94 11.55 -38.78 -36.30
CA ALA A 94 10.15 -39.20 -36.17
C ALA A 94 9.80 -40.46 -36.96
N ASN A 95 10.54 -40.82 -38.02
CA ASN A 95 10.33 -42.06 -38.77
C ASN A 95 10.61 -43.32 -37.93
N GLN A 96 11.32 -43.18 -36.80
CA GLN A 96 11.60 -44.27 -35.87
C GLN A 96 10.46 -44.47 -34.84
N LEU A 97 9.52 -43.54 -34.74
CA LEU A 97 8.39 -43.59 -33.82
C LEU A 97 7.15 -44.19 -34.47
N THR A 98 6.22 -44.72 -33.66
CA THR A 98 4.94 -45.29 -34.13
C THR A 98 3.86 -44.21 -34.39
N TYR A 99 4.25 -43.07 -34.97
CA TYR A 99 3.35 -41.96 -35.29
C TYR A 99 2.92 -41.96 -36.77
N PRO A 100 1.66 -41.62 -37.10
CA PRO A 100 1.26 -41.41 -38.49
C PRO A 100 2.01 -40.22 -39.11
N VAL A 101 2.51 -40.38 -40.33
CA VAL A 101 3.26 -39.33 -41.07
C VAL A 101 2.53 -37.99 -41.08
N ALA A 102 1.20 -37.99 -41.19
CA ALA A 102 0.38 -36.78 -41.15
C ALA A 102 0.47 -36.00 -39.81
N VAL A 103 0.75 -36.66 -38.67
CA VAL A 103 0.99 -36.01 -37.38
C VAL A 103 2.39 -35.37 -37.36
N ILE A 104 3.38 -36.06 -37.92
CA ILE A 104 4.77 -35.58 -38.05
C ILE A 104 4.81 -34.34 -38.96
N ASP A 105 4.12 -34.37 -40.11
CA ASP A 105 3.98 -33.21 -40.99
C ASP A 105 3.26 -32.04 -40.31
N LYS A 106 2.34 -32.30 -39.36
CA LYS A 106 1.75 -31.22 -38.53
C LYS A 106 2.70 -30.71 -37.47
N LEU A 107 3.57 -31.54 -36.88
CA LEU A 107 4.61 -31.10 -35.96
C LEU A 107 5.59 -30.13 -36.66
N CYS A 108 6.16 -30.55 -37.80
CA CYS A 108 7.07 -29.73 -38.60
C CYS A 108 6.40 -28.42 -39.08
N PHE A 109 5.13 -28.49 -39.49
CA PHE A 109 4.34 -27.32 -39.86
C PHE A 109 4.17 -26.33 -38.70
N LEU A 110 3.81 -26.80 -37.51
CA LEU A 110 3.62 -25.93 -36.34
C LEU A 110 4.94 -25.27 -35.92
N TYR A 111 6.05 -26.01 -35.96
CA TYR A 111 7.38 -25.44 -35.73
C TYR A 111 7.72 -24.31 -36.72
N ALA A 112 7.53 -24.53 -38.02
CA ALA A 112 7.80 -23.50 -39.03
C ALA A 112 6.96 -22.23 -38.77
N VAL A 113 5.65 -22.37 -38.50
CA VAL A 113 4.76 -21.23 -38.19
C VAL A 113 5.21 -20.46 -36.95
N VAL A 114 5.60 -21.16 -35.88
CA VAL A 114 5.98 -20.54 -34.60
C VAL A 114 7.34 -19.86 -34.71
N ILE A 115 8.30 -20.47 -35.39
CA ILE A 115 9.61 -19.87 -35.66
C ILE A 115 9.47 -18.62 -36.53
N ASP A 116 8.66 -18.67 -37.59
CA ASP A 116 8.41 -17.51 -38.44
C ASP A 116 7.80 -16.34 -37.65
N GLU A 117 6.78 -16.57 -36.80
CA GLU A 117 6.24 -15.51 -35.94
C GLU A 117 7.31 -14.98 -34.97
N LEU A 118 8.04 -15.85 -34.26
CA LEU A 118 9.05 -15.42 -33.29
C LEU A 118 10.19 -14.62 -33.92
N ILE A 119 10.65 -14.99 -35.13
CA ILE A 119 11.70 -14.24 -35.84
C ILE A 119 11.19 -12.87 -36.28
N ILE A 120 9.98 -12.79 -36.88
CA ILE A 120 9.42 -11.53 -37.40
C ILE A 120 9.32 -10.45 -36.31
N TYR A 121 9.08 -10.83 -35.04
CA TYR A 121 9.00 -9.89 -33.90
C TYR A 121 10.28 -9.80 -33.06
N THR A 122 11.43 -10.18 -33.61
CA THR A 122 12.74 -9.75 -33.10
C THR A 122 13.11 -8.36 -33.66
N ASP A 123 14.00 -7.64 -32.97
CA ASP A 123 14.52 -6.35 -33.43
C ASP A 123 15.18 -6.38 -34.82
N TRP A 124 15.56 -7.55 -35.34
CA TRP A 124 16.25 -7.70 -36.63
C TRP A 124 15.41 -8.40 -37.72
N GLY A 125 14.41 -9.21 -37.37
CA GLY A 125 13.63 -10.00 -38.33
C GLY A 125 12.86 -9.14 -39.34
N GLU A 126 12.18 -8.10 -38.86
CA GLU A 126 11.53 -7.09 -39.71
C GLU A 126 12.56 -6.30 -40.54
N LYS A 127 13.63 -5.77 -39.91
CA LYS A 127 14.67 -4.96 -40.56
C LYS A 127 15.40 -5.68 -41.69
N LYS A 128 15.58 -7.00 -41.57
CA LYS A 128 16.20 -7.87 -42.59
C LYS A 128 15.17 -8.48 -43.55
N GLY A 129 13.88 -8.22 -43.36
CA GLY A 129 12.80 -8.66 -44.25
C GLY A 129 12.54 -10.16 -44.26
N TRP A 130 12.57 -10.84 -43.10
CA TRP A 130 12.31 -12.29 -43.00
C TRP A 130 10.96 -12.69 -43.63
N GLU A 131 9.95 -11.84 -43.49
CA GLU A 131 8.60 -11.97 -44.09
C GLU A 131 8.57 -12.18 -45.61
N ASN A 132 9.63 -11.80 -46.34
CA ASN A 132 9.75 -12.01 -47.78
C ASN A 132 9.98 -13.49 -48.14
N LYS A 133 10.64 -14.26 -47.25
CA LYS A 133 10.93 -15.69 -47.42
C LYS A 133 10.87 -16.40 -46.07
N THR A 134 9.66 -16.70 -45.63
CA THR A 134 9.35 -17.45 -44.41
C THR A 134 9.56 -18.95 -44.59
N LEU A 135 9.86 -19.67 -43.50
CA LEU A 135 10.01 -21.14 -43.48
C LEU A 135 8.73 -21.82 -43.96
N LEU A 136 7.56 -21.29 -43.56
CA LEU A 136 6.26 -21.77 -44.00
C LEU A 136 6.06 -21.68 -45.52
N SER A 137 6.53 -20.59 -46.13
CA SER A 137 6.41 -20.38 -47.58
C SER A 137 7.40 -21.23 -48.37
N GLU A 138 8.55 -21.57 -47.78
CA GLU A 138 9.57 -22.42 -48.40
C GLU A 138 9.26 -23.92 -48.26
N LEU A 139 8.89 -24.38 -47.07
CA LEU A 139 8.64 -25.80 -46.78
C LEU A 139 7.23 -26.26 -47.20
N PHE A 140 6.24 -25.37 -47.15
CA PHE A 140 4.82 -25.74 -47.34
C PHE A 140 4.08 -24.89 -48.39
N GLY A 141 4.71 -23.88 -48.99
CA GLY A 141 4.06 -23.00 -49.97
C GLY A 141 2.91 -22.14 -49.42
N MET A 142 2.83 -21.97 -48.09
CA MET A 142 1.72 -21.28 -47.42
C MET A 142 2.17 -19.97 -46.75
N ARG A 143 1.25 -18.99 -46.67
CA ARG A 143 1.49 -17.68 -46.01
C ARG A 143 0.63 -17.43 -44.76
N ASN A 144 -0.55 -18.03 -44.64
CA ASN A 144 -1.50 -17.78 -43.54
C ASN A 144 -1.20 -18.59 -42.26
N GLY A 145 0.06 -18.63 -41.80
CA GLY A 145 0.49 -19.47 -40.69
C GLY A 145 -0.30 -19.28 -39.39
N GLY A 146 -0.50 -18.01 -38.99
CA GLY A 146 -1.15 -17.65 -37.72
C GLY A 146 -2.62 -18.08 -37.59
N GLU A 147 -3.31 -18.33 -38.70
CA GLU A 147 -4.69 -18.86 -38.73
C GLU A 147 -4.68 -20.39 -38.87
N LEU A 148 -3.80 -20.91 -39.73
CA LEU A 148 -3.66 -22.34 -39.96
C LEU A 148 -3.17 -23.10 -38.73
N PHE A 149 -2.42 -22.45 -37.83
CA PHE A 149 -2.07 -22.97 -36.50
C PHE A 149 -3.32 -23.36 -35.70
N PHE A 150 -4.26 -22.43 -35.49
CA PHE A 150 -5.46 -22.70 -34.70
C PHE A 150 -6.43 -23.65 -35.42
N ASN A 151 -6.46 -23.63 -36.75
CA ASN A 151 -7.16 -24.65 -37.55
C ASN A 151 -6.57 -26.07 -37.39
N VAL A 152 -5.28 -26.22 -37.04
CA VAL A 152 -4.67 -27.51 -36.66
C VAL A 152 -4.99 -27.84 -35.20
N THR A 153 -4.91 -26.87 -34.29
CA THR A 153 -5.27 -27.00 -32.87
C THR A 153 -6.70 -27.50 -32.67
N GLU A 154 -7.68 -26.90 -33.36
CA GLU A 154 -9.08 -27.30 -33.25
C GLU A 154 -9.32 -28.74 -33.74
N LYS A 155 -8.60 -29.16 -34.80
CA LYS A 155 -8.66 -30.53 -35.33
C LYS A 155 -7.99 -31.53 -34.39
N ALA A 156 -6.92 -31.15 -33.69
CA ALA A 156 -6.29 -31.97 -32.66
C ALA A 156 -7.21 -32.13 -31.43
N ILE A 157 -7.80 -31.03 -30.95
CA ILE A 157 -8.77 -30.99 -29.84
C ILE A 157 -9.99 -31.89 -30.09
N ARG A 158 -10.40 -32.11 -31.35
CA ARG A 158 -11.47 -33.05 -31.71
C ARG A 158 -11.09 -34.54 -31.56
N GLN A 159 -9.81 -34.89 -31.41
CA GLN A 159 -9.32 -36.28 -31.23
C GLN A 159 -8.22 -36.37 -30.15
N PRO A 160 -8.46 -35.92 -28.90
CA PRO A 160 -7.40 -35.68 -27.92
C PRO A 160 -6.63 -36.94 -27.57
N HIS A 161 -7.30 -38.08 -27.41
CA HIS A 161 -6.66 -39.39 -27.13
C HIS A 161 -5.59 -39.79 -28.17
N LYS A 162 -5.70 -39.36 -29.43
CA LYS A 162 -4.72 -39.68 -30.50
C LYS A 162 -3.68 -38.58 -30.73
N MET A 163 -3.95 -37.37 -30.23
CA MET A 163 -3.21 -36.16 -30.56
C MET A 163 -2.61 -35.49 -29.33
N ILE A 164 -2.67 -36.11 -28.15
CA ILE A 164 -2.26 -35.52 -26.87
C ILE A 164 -0.82 -34.97 -26.89
N ASP A 165 0.14 -35.75 -27.41
CA ASP A 165 1.53 -35.32 -27.56
C ASP A 165 1.67 -34.05 -28.45
N LEU A 166 0.81 -33.89 -29.46
CA LEU A 166 0.78 -32.68 -30.30
C LEU A 166 0.06 -31.51 -29.62
N ILE A 167 -1.01 -31.79 -28.85
CA ILE A 167 -1.77 -30.80 -28.06
C ILE A 167 -0.88 -30.18 -26.98
N GLU A 168 -0.05 -30.98 -26.31
CA GLU A 168 0.97 -30.50 -25.37
C GLU A 168 1.98 -29.55 -26.04
N ILE A 169 2.48 -29.89 -27.24
CA ILE A 169 3.43 -29.06 -27.98
C ILE A 169 2.78 -27.75 -28.45
N ILE A 170 1.51 -27.79 -28.88
CA ILE A 170 0.71 -26.60 -29.19
C ILE A 170 0.55 -25.71 -27.95
N TYR A 171 0.25 -26.30 -26.79
CA TYR A 171 0.16 -25.59 -25.51
C TYR A 171 1.51 -24.95 -25.11
N ILE A 172 2.62 -25.66 -25.29
CA ILE A 172 3.98 -25.14 -25.07
C ILE A 172 4.25 -23.92 -25.97
N PHE A 173 3.96 -23.99 -27.27
CA PHE A 173 4.18 -22.85 -28.18
C PHE A 173 3.38 -21.60 -27.79
N VAL A 174 2.11 -21.75 -27.46
CA VAL A 174 1.28 -20.61 -27.01
C VAL A 174 1.76 -20.08 -25.65
N SER A 175 2.21 -20.96 -24.76
CA SER A 175 2.78 -20.58 -23.45
C SER A 175 4.11 -19.84 -23.54
N ILE A 176 4.94 -20.17 -24.55
CA ILE A 176 6.19 -19.44 -24.86
C ILE A 176 5.90 -18.03 -25.38
N GLY A 177 4.74 -17.82 -26.02
CA GLY A 177 4.26 -16.49 -26.41
C GLY A 177 3.69 -16.37 -27.82
N PHE A 178 3.58 -17.48 -28.57
CA PHE A 178 2.93 -17.49 -29.88
C PHE A 178 1.47 -17.02 -29.79
N LYS A 179 1.07 -16.10 -30.67
CA LYS A 179 -0.27 -15.47 -30.66
C LYS A 179 -1.03 -15.66 -31.97
N GLY A 180 -0.34 -15.74 -33.10
CA GLY A 180 -0.96 -15.96 -34.42
C GLY A 180 -2.07 -14.96 -34.70
N GLN A 181 -3.22 -15.45 -35.19
CA GLN A 181 -4.40 -14.64 -35.50
C GLN A 181 -4.92 -13.77 -34.33
N TYR A 182 -4.63 -14.12 -33.08
CA TYR A 182 -5.16 -13.44 -31.89
C TYR A 182 -4.31 -12.26 -31.41
N ARG A 183 -3.22 -11.92 -32.11
CA ARG A 183 -2.25 -10.92 -31.67
C ARG A 183 -2.81 -9.50 -31.57
N GLU A 184 -3.58 -9.06 -32.56
CA GLU A 184 -4.14 -7.71 -32.61
C GLU A 184 -5.36 -7.57 -31.69
N HIS A 185 -6.37 -8.40 -31.89
CA HIS A 185 -7.70 -8.26 -31.28
C HIS A 185 -8.25 -9.59 -30.72
N GLY A 186 -7.41 -10.39 -30.06
CA GLY A 186 -7.80 -11.73 -29.57
C GLY A 186 -7.25 -12.15 -28.20
N SER A 187 -6.67 -11.25 -27.39
CA SER A 187 -5.93 -11.64 -26.18
C SER A 187 -6.74 -12.45 -25.14
N ASP A 188 -8.05 -12.21 -25.01
CA ASP A 188 -8.93 -13.00 -24.13
C ASP A 188 -9.39 -14.32 -24.76
N GLN A 189 -9.53 -14.37 -26.10
CA GLN A 189 -9.78 -15.60 -26.84
C GLN A 189 -8.57 -16.54 -26.79
N LEU A 190 -7.36 -15.97 -26.85
CA LEU A 190 -6.11 -16.71 -26.65
C LEU A 190 -6.03 -17.31 -25.23
N LYS A 191 -6.36 -16.54 -24.17
CA LYS A 191 -6.44 -17.06 -22.80
C LYS A 191 -7.46 -18.18 -22.65
N ALA A 192 -8.63 -18.05 -23.27
CA ALA A 192 -9.64 -19.11 -23.27
C ALA A 192 -9.12 -20.38 -23.97
N SER A 193 -8.43 -20.24 -25.11
CA SER A 193 -7.77 -21.35 -25.81
C SER A 193 -6.66 -22.02 -24.97
N ILE A 194 -5.83 -21.24 -24.26
CA ILE A 194 -4.81 -21.77 -23.32
C ILE A 194 -5.47 -22.58 -22.22
N HIS A 195 -6.50 -22.04 -21.56
CA HIS A 195 -7.22 -22.72 -20.48
C HIS A 195 -7.94 -23.99 -20.98
N GLN A 196 -8.50 -23.97 -22.20
CA GLN A 196 -9.09 -25.15 -22.81
C GLN A 196 -8.03 -26.24 -23.09
N LEU A 197 -6.85 -25.87 -23.58
CA LEU A 197 -5.72 -26.78 -23.78
C LEU A 197 -5.23 -27.35 -22.44
N GLU A 198 -5.05 -26.51 -21.42
CA GLU A 198 -4.64 -26.90 -20.06
C GLU A 198 -5.63 -27.91 -19.43
N GLN A 199 -6.94 -27.64 -19.52
CA GLN A 199 -7.97 -28.55 -19.03
C GLN A 199 -7.99 -29.89 -19.78
N LEU A 200 -7.80 -29.89 -21.10
CA LEU A 200 -7.72 -31.13 -21.89
C LEU A 200 -6.45 -31.92 -21.58
N ILE A 201 -5.30 -31.27 -21.44
CA ILE A 201 -4.05 -31.93 -21.06
C ILE A 201 -4.20 -32.54 -19.66
N SER A 202 -4.71 -31.80 -18.68
CA SER A 202 -4.96 -32.28 -17.30
C SER A 202 -5.99 -33.43 -17.22
N GLN A 203 -6.86 -33.59 -18.23
CA GLN A 203 -7.79 -34.72 -18.32
C GLN A 203 -7.14 -35.99 -18.88
N TYR A 204 -6.19 -35.88 -19.82
CA TYR A 204 -5.59 -37.01 -20.54
C TYR A 204 -4.21 -37.41 -20.00
N ARG A 205 -3.41 -36.45 -19.54
CA ARG A 205 -2.21 -36.65 -18.72
C ARG A 205 -2.57 -36.41 -17.26
N GLN A 206 -2.52 -37.45 -16.44
CA GLN A 206 -2.46 -37.25 -15.00
C GLN A 206 -1.12 -36.54 -14.70
N SER A 207 -1.15 -35.37 -14.06
CA SER A 207 0.11 -34.75 -13.63
C SER A 207 0.80 -35.72 -12.66
N SER A 208 2.01 -36.18 -13.00
CA SER A 208 2.79 -37.01 -12.09
C SER A 208 2.86 -36.32 -10.72
N HIS A 209 2.62 -37.07 -9.63
CA HIS A 209 2.43 -36.50 -8.28
C HIS A 209 3.70 -35.89 -7.65
N ILE A 210 4.69 -35.56 -8.49
CA ILE A 210 5.80 -34.66 -8.21
C ILE A 210 5.22 -33.24 -8.09
N TYR A 211 4.56 -32.97 -6.96
CA TYR A 211 4.26 -31.60 -6.55
C TYR A 211 5.58 -30.87 -6.36
N CYS A 212 6.01 -30.14 -7.39
CA CYS A 212 7.11 -29.19 -7.34
C CYS A 212 6.74 -28.03 -6.41
N HIS A 213 6.73 -28.31 -5.10
CA HIS A 213 6.58 -27.36 -4.00
C HIS A 213 7.86 -26.53 -3.84
N THR A 214 8.27 -25.89 -4.94
CA THR A 214 9.17 -24.75 -4.87
C THR A 214 8.46 -23.67 -4.05
N LYS A 215 8.88 -23.53 -2.78
CA LYS A 215 8.37 -22.52 -1.84
C LYS A 215 8.95 -21.14 -2.21
N VAL A 216 8.74 -20.72 -3.45
CA VAL A 216 9.04 -19.36 -3.90
C VAL A 216 8.23 -18.42 -3.01
N SER A 217 8.93 -17.56 -2.28
CA SER A 217 8.31 -16.49 -1.51
C SER A 217 7.75 -15.44 -2.47
N LEU A 218 6.55 -15.70 -3.00
CA LEU A 218 5.79 -14.78 -3.84
C LEU A 218 5.86 -13.37 -3.25
N PRO A 219 6.29 -12.35 -4.01
CA PRO A 219 6.41 -10.99 -3.49
C PRO A 219 5.03 -10.55 -2.97
N LYS A 220 4.98 -10.02 -1.75
CA LYS A 220 3.73 -9.67 -1.06
C LYS A 220 3.04 -8.49 -1.76
N VAL A 221 2.31 -8.79 -2.83
CA VAL A 221 1.52 -7.82 -3.60
C VAL A 221 0.58 -7.10 -2.63
N ARG A 222 0.71 -5.77 -2.57
CA ARG A 222 -0.15 -4.93 -1.73
C ARG A 222 -1.58 -5.00 -2.27
N LYS A 223 -2.41 -5.86 -1.68
CA LYS A 223 -3.85 -5.93 -1.95
C LYS A 223 -4.43 -4.50 -1.86
N PRO A 224 -5.26 -4.05 -2.83
CA PRO A 224 -5.72 -2.67 -2.88
C PRO A 224 -6.45 -2.30 -1.58
N ALA A 225 -6.08 -1.17 -0.99
CA ALA A 225 -6.60 -0.74 0.30
C ALA A 225 -8.11 -0.52 0.22
N ARG A 226 -8.88 -1.43 0.83
CA ARG A 226 -10.35 -1.48 0.73
C ARG A 226 -10.99 -0.18 1.23
N LYS A 227 -12.17 0.16 0.69
CA LYS A 227 -12.92 1.43 0.86
C LYS A 227 -13.21 1.89 2.31
N SER A 228 -12.88 1.09 3.33
CA SER A 228 -13.10 1.35 4.77
C SER A 228 -12.58 2.72 5.25
N ARG A 229 -11.47 3.22 4.69
CA ARG A 229 -10.91 4.54 5.05
C ARG A 229 -11.92 5.70 4.88
N TYR A 230 -12.77 5.62 3.84
CA TYR A 230 -13.81 6.63 3.60
C TYR A 230 -14.97 6.53 4.60
N VAL A 231 -15.31 5.32 5.07
CA VAL A 231 -16.36 5.11 6.08
C VAL A 231 -15.96 5.73 7.42
N ILE A 232 -14.71 5.53 7.84
CA ILE A 232 -14.17 6.13 9.08
C ILE A 232 -14.15 7.66 8.97
N SER A 233 -13.73 8.20 7.82
CA SER A 233 -13.70 9.66 7.58
C SER A 233 -15.10 10.28 7.58
N THR A 234 -16.08 9.67 6.90
CA THR A 234 -17.47 10.17 6.87
C THR A 234 -18.12 10.13 8.25
N LEU A 235 -17.85 9.09 9.06
CA LEU A 235 -18.33 8.99 10.43
C LEU A 235 -17.73 10.07 11.35
N PHE A 236 -16.44 10.38 11.20
CA PHE A 236 -15.78 11.47 11.94
C PHE A 236 -16.43 12.84 11.64
N TYR A 237 -16.65 13.17 10.37
CA TYR A 237 -17.31 14.44 9.99
C TYR A 237 -18.77 14.49 10.46
N LEU A 238 -19.49 13.37 10.44
CA LEU A 238 -20.87 13.29 10.95
C LEU A 238 -20.93 13.58 12.46
N ILE A 239 -20.01 13.01 13.25
CA ILE A 239 -19.91 13.32 14.69
C ILE A 239 -19.60 14.81 14.90
N LEU A 240 -18.66 15.38 14.15
CA LEU A 240 -18.27 16.80 14.26
C LEU A 240 -19.46 17.75 13.98
N ILE A 241 -20.31 17.41 13.00
CA ILE A 241 -21.54 18.16 12.71
C ILE A 241 -22.53 18.04 13.88
N ILE A 242 -22.75 16.83 14.42
CA ILE A 242 -23.66 16.62 15.55
C ILE A 242 -23.18 17.38 16.80
N THR A 243 -21.88 17.36 17.12
CA THR A 243 -21.36 18.10 18.28
C THR A 243 -21.44 19.61 18.07
N SER A 244 -21.22 20.11 16.85
CA SER A 244 -21.41 21.53 16.52
C SER A 244 -22.85 21.99 16.71
N VAL A 245 -23.83 21.24 16.19
CA VAL A 245 -25.26 21.54 16.38
C VAL A 245 -25.66 21.43 17.85
N GLY A 246 -25.21 20.40 18.57
CA GLY A 246 -25.48 20.22 20.00
C GLY A 246 -24.93 21.36 20.86
N LEU A 247 -23.70 21.80 20.60
CA LEU A 247 -23.09 22.93 21.31
C LEU A 247 -23.83 24.25 21.01
N THR A 248 -24.29 24.42 19.77
CA THR A 248 -25.07 25.59 19.34
C THR A 248 -26.44 25.63 20.03
N GLN A 249 -27.13 24.49 20.13
CA GLN A 249 -28.41 24.36 20.84
C GLN A 249 -28.26 24.57 22.36
N TYR A 250 -27.21 24.03 22.96
CA TYR A 250 -26.87 24.28 24.38
C TYR A 250 -26.65 25.76 24.64
N TRP A 251 -25.79 26.42 23.86
CA TRP A 251 -25.48 27.84 24.02
C TRP A 251 -26.68 28.75 23.70
N TYR A 252 -27.52 28.33 22.75
CA TYR A 252 -28.80 28.99 22.48
C TYR A 252 -29.71 28.93 23.72
N ASN A 253 -29.95 27.74 24.29
CA ASN A 253 -30.82 27.59 25.45
C ASN A 253 -30.31 28.33 26.69
N GLU A 254 -28.99 28.32 26.95
CA GLU A 254 -28.40 29.01 28.10
C GLU A 254 -28.48 30.55 27.96
N THR A 255 -28.32 31.08 26.74
CA THR A 255 -28.45 32.52 26.47
C THR A 255 -29.88 32.98 26.20
N HIS A 256 -30.80 32.06 25.87
CA HIS A 256 -32.21 32.34 25.59
C HIS A 256 -32.91 33.12 26.71
N PRO A 257 -32.89 32.73 28.00
CA PRO A 257 -33.61 33.48 29.04
C PRO A 257 -33.08 34.91 29.21
N GLN A 258 -31.79 35.16 28.99
CA GLN A 258 -31.21 36.50 29.06
C GLN A 258 -31.64 37.38 27.88
N ARG A 259 -31.70 36.80 26.66
CA ARG A 259 -32.04 37.50 25.42
C ARG A 259 -33.55 37.67 25.22
N ALA A 260 -34.34 36.72 25.72
CA ALA A 260 -35.80 36.76 25.72
C ALA A 260 -36.37 37.66 26.82
N ARG A 261 -35.60 37.97 27.88
CA ARG A 261 -36.01 38.82 29.02
C ARG A 261 -36.70 40.11 28.57
N ASP A 262 -36.07 40.83 27.64
CA ASP A 262 -36.52 42.16 27.23
C ASP A 262 -37.77 42.09 26.31
N PHE A 263 -38.07 40.91 25.75
CA PHE A 263 -39.33 40.61 25.05
C PHE A 263 -40.41 40.09 26.00
N ALA A 264 -40.04 39.35 27.05
CA ALA A 264 -40.97 38.79 28.03
C ALA A 264 -41.64 39.87 28.90
N TYR A 265 -40.92 40.96 29.21
CA TYR A 265 -41.47 42.13 29.92
C TYR A 265 -42.03 43.22 29.00
N LEU A 266 -42.17 42.96 27.70
CA LEU A 266 -42.70 43.93 26.74
C LEU A 266 -44.17 44.28 27.00
N ASP A 267 -44.95 43.31 27.52
CA ASP A 267 -46.35 43.52 27.92
C ASP A 267 -46.45 44.50 29.10
N ASP A 268 -45.70 44.29 30.20
CA ASP A 268 -45.64 45.21 31.35
C ASP A 268 -45.19 46.63 30.93
N PHE A 269 -44.20 46.73 30.03
CA PHE A 269 -43.80 48.02 29.46
C PHE A 269 -44.94 48.68 28.68
N SER A 270 -45.67 47.92 27.85
CA SER A 270 -46.79 48.44 27.05
C SER A 270 -47.97 48.86 27.92
N GLN A 271 -48.34 48.07 28.93
CA GLN A 271 -49.40 48.37 29.88
C GLN A 271 -49.04 49.63 30.69
N ARG A 272 -47.79 49.79 31.12
CA ARG A 272 -47.32 51.00 31.80
C ARG A 272 -47.44 52.24 30.92
N TYR A 273 -47.21 52.13 29.61
CA TYR A 273 -47.39 53.21 28.65
C TYR A 273 -48.88 53.55 28.43
N ILE A 274 -49.73 52.52 28.28
CA ILE A 274 -51.19 52.67 28.14
C ILE A 274 -51.80 53.31 29.39
N LEU A 275 -51.39 52.88 30.58
CA LEU A 275 -51.81 53.46 31.85
C LEU A 275 -51.31 54.91 32.02
N SER A 276 -50.10 55.25 31.55
CA SER A 276 -49.67 56.66 31.50
C SER A 276 -50.47 57.48 30.49
N SER A 277 -50.95 56.89 29.39
CA SER A 277 -51.85 57.56 28.44
C SER A 277 -53.28 57.74 28.98
N GLN A 278 -53.67 57.04 30.04
CA GLN A 278 -54.91 57.29 30.78
C GLN A 278 -54.72 58.34 31.91
N ALA A 279 -53.48 58.67 32.27
CA ALA A 279 -53.16 59.63 33.32
C ALA A 279 -53.16 61.07 32.78
N SER A 280 -54.37 61.62 32.61
CA SER A 280 -54.68 63.02 32.29
C SER A 280 -54.05 63.60 31.01
N ASP A 281 -54.89 63.87 30.00
CA ASP A 281 -54.55 64.84 28.94
C ASP A 281 -54.15 66.17 29.59
N ILE A 282 -52.90 66.59 29.41
CA ILE A 282 -52.39 67.86 29.93
C ILE A 282 -52.86 68.96 28.97
N ILE A 283 -54.10 69.41 29.16
CA ILE A 283 -54.66 70.58 28.45
C ILE A 283 -53.86 71.81 28.90
N TYR A 284 -52.87 72.20 28.08
CA TYR A 284 -52.08 73.40 28.31
C TYR A 284 -52.96 74.65 28.09
N ILE A 285 -53.53 75.18 29.16
CA ILE A 285 -54.19 76.49 29.17
C ILE A 285 -53.09 77.53 29.39
N SER A 286 -52.66 78.17 28.31
CA SER A 286 -51.71 79.29 28.39
C SER A 286 -52.30 80.43 29.21
N THR A 287 -51.57 80.87 30.23
CA THR A 287 -51.92 82.05 31.03
C THR A 287 -51.11 83.23 30.53
N ASP A 288 -51.58 84.47 30.64
CA ASP A 288 -50.87 85.64 30.06
C ASP A 288 -49.44 85.82 30.65
N ASP A 289 -49.18 85.33 31.87
CA ASP A 289 -47.85 85.26 32.49
C ASP A 289 -46.82 84.44 31.68
N ASP A 290 -47.26 83.51 30.82
CA ASP A 290 -46.37 82.72 29.93
C ASP A 290 -45.73 83.59 28.84
N LEU A 291 -46.29 84.79 28.55
CA LEU A 291 -45.79 85.70 27.51
C LEU A 291 -44.61 86.56 27.96
N GLU A 292 -44.36 86.70 29.27
CA GLU A 292 -43.32 87.60 29.79
C GLU A 292 -41.96 86.91 30.07
N GLN A 293 -41.86 85.57 29.94
CA GLN A 293 -40.59 84.87 30.17
C GLN A 293 -39.67 84.91 28.93
N PRO A 294 -38.45 85.49 29.02
CA PRO A 294 -37.53 85.52 27.90
C PRO A 294 -36.98 84.12 27.57
N THR A 295 -36.90 83.79 26.28
CA THR A 295 -36.56 82.45 25.77
C THR A 295 -35.23 81.91 26.31
N GLY A 296 -35.30 80.99 27.29
CA GLY A 296 -34.17 80.62 28.15
C GLY A 296 -33.92 79.12 28.33
N GLY A 297 -33.91 78.33 27.24
CA GLY A 297 -33.30 76.99 27.21
C GLY A 297 -34.03 75.86 27.95
N LEU A 298 -34.73 75.01 27.20
CA LEU A 298 -35.27 73.73 27.68
C LEU A 298 -34.17 72.82 28.24
N ILE A 299 -34.23 72.50 29.54
CA ILE A 299 -33.43 71.45 30.18
C ILE A 299 -34.38 70.43 30.83
N PRO A 300 -34.54 69.21 30.28
CA PRO A 300 -35.36 68.18 30.92
C PRO A 300 -34.69 67.67 32.21
N ALA A 301 -35.49 67.48 33.26
CA ALA A 301 -35.01 67.07 34.58
C ALA A 301 -34.36 65.67 34.55
N LYS A 302 -33.20 65.53 35.20
CA LYS A 302 -32.42 64.29 35.24
C LYS A 302 -32.84 63.42 36.43
N VAL A 303 -33.49 62.29 36.15
CA VAL A 303 -33.85 61.28 37.16
C VAL A 303 -32.61 60.47 37.56
N GLU A 304 -32.45 60.25 38.87
CA GLU A 304 -31.29 59.58 39.47
C GLU A 304 -31.63 58.14 39.90
N GLN A 305 -30.72 57.18 39.66
CA GLN A 305 -30.89 55.78 40.03
C GLN A 305 -29.75 55.31 40.95
N ARG A 306 -30.08 54.48 41.94
CA ARG A 306 -29.22 54.14 43.09
C ARG A 306 -28.89 52.64 43.11
N PRO A 307 -27.61 52.22 43.18
CA PRO A 307 -27.24 50.81 43.23
C PRO A 307 -27.38 50.19 44.63
N VAL A 308 -27.36 48.85 44.69
CA VAL A 308 -27.41 48.03 45.93
C VAL A 308 -26.14 47.20 46.06
N ASN A 309 -25.65 47.03 47.28
CA ASN A 309 -24.32 46.48 47.58
C ASN A 309 -24.29 44.95 47.79
N ALA A 310 -23.11 44.34 47.56
CA ALA A 310 -22.77 42.99 47.99
C ALA A 310 -22.27 42.95 49.45
N SER A 311 -21.99 41.76 50.00
CA SER A 311 -21.48 41.59 51.37
C SER A 311 -20.53 40.40 51.51
N THR A 312 -19.60 40.49 52.47
CA THR A 312 -18.44 39.61 52.68
C THR A 312 -18.54 38.78 53.97
N ALA A 313 -17.84 37.64 54.01
CA ALA A 313 -17.50 36.90 55.24
C ALA A 313 -16.20 36.12 55.04
N ASN A 314 -15.33 36.00 56.06
CA ASN A 314 -14.06 35.25 55.99
C ASN A 314 -13.46 34.95 57.38
N LEU A 315 -12.51 33.99 57.43
CA LEU A 315 -11.51 33.69 58.48
C LEU A 315 -11.96 33.06 59.82
N ASN A 316 -11.33 31.92 60.19
CA ASN A 316 -10.35 31.83 61.30
C ASN A 316 -9.79 30.39 61.54
N ASN A 317 -8.46 30.24 61.54
CA ASN A 317 -7.53 29.56 62.49
C ASN A 317 -7.93 28.23 63.23
N SER A 318 -7.04 27.29 63.59
CA SER A 318 -5.58 27.05 63.33
C SER A 318 -5.08 25.75 64.02
N SER A 319 -4.02 25.10 63.48
CA SER A 319 -3.13 24.10 64.16
C SER A 319 -3.74 22.74 64.53
N SER A 320 -3.03 21.60 64.66
CA SER A 320 -1.74 21.04 64.16
C SER A 320 -1.78 19.50 64.48
N THR A 321 -0.80 18.58 64.38
CA THR A 321 0.69 18.53 64.27
C THR A 321 1.07 17.08 63.84
N VAL A 322 2.36 16.76 63.54
CA VAL A 322 2.93 15.38 63.35
C VAL A 322 2.45 14.68 62.06
N LEU A 323 3.24 14.06 61.16
CA LEU A 323 4.70 13.91 60.88
C LEU A 323 4.84 13.90 59.32
N ASP A 324 5.94 13.61 58.58
CA ASP A 324 7.27 13.05 58.86
C ASP A 324 8.36 13.66 57.92
N GLN A 325 9.53 13.02 57.76
CA GLN A 325 10.73 13.61 57.13
C GLN A 325 11.14 13.00 55.76
N SER A 326 11.26 13.84 54.70
CA SER A 326 12.47 13.92 53.84
C SER A 326 12.38 14.99 52.73
N THR A 327 13.15 16.08 52.90
CA THR A 327 13.68 17.03 51.89
C THR A 327 13.29 16.89 50.39
N SER A 328 12.36 17.72 49.93
CA SER A 328 12.66 18.70 48.85
C SER A 328 11.68 19.87 48.91
N SER A 329 12.16 21.12 48.83
CA SER A 329 11.31 22.31 48.83
C SER A 329 10.75 22.56 47.43
N GLU A 330 9.44 22.41 47.26
CA GLU A 330 8.81 22.58 45.96
C GLU A 330 8.80 24.05 45.51
N ILE A 331 9.32 24.30 44.31
CA ILE A 331 9.44 25.64 43.73
C ILE A 331 8.31 25.83 42.71
N PRO A 332 7.32 26.70 42.96
CA PRO A 332 6.03 26.68 42.25
C PRO A 332 6.04 27.26 40.82
N TRP A 333 7.12 27.93 40.38
CA TRP A 333 7.26 28.39 39.00
C TRP A 333 8.52 27.82 38.37
N LEU A 334 8.43 27.46 37.09
CA LEU A 334 9.58 27.16 36.25
C LEU A 334 9.50 27.93 34.93
N VAL A 335 10.65 28.37 34.45
CA VAL A 335 10.81 29.02 33.15
C VAL A 335 11.58 28.06 32.25
N GLN A 336 10.87 27.45 31.31
CA GLN A 336 11.42 26.48 30.37
C GLN A 336 11.99 27.21 29.15
N LEU A 337 13.31 27.09 28.95
CA LEU A 337 14.05 27.75 27.88
C LEU A 337 14.00 26.94 26.58
N ALA A 338 14.21 25.63 26.65
CA ALA A 338 14.29 24.73 25.50
C ALA A 338 14.00 23.27 25.89
N THR A 339 13.81 22.40 24.87
CA THR A 339 13.59 20.95 25.02
C THR A 339 14.43 20.17 24.01
N PHE A 340 15.07 19.09 24.45
CA PHE A 340 15.98 18.26 23.64
C PHE A 340 15.70 16.77 23.82
N SER A 341 15.93 15.98 22.77
CA SER A 341 15.87 14.52 22.80
C SER A 341 17.10 13.87 23.46
N SER A 342 18.20 14.60 23.62
CA SER A 342 19.44 14.14 24.28
C SER A 342 19.88 15.10 25.38
N LYS A 343 20.32 14.54 26.51
CA LYS A 343 20.92 15.23 27.65
C LYS A 343 22.21 15.97 27.28
N GLU A 344 22.97 15.43 26.33
CA GLU A 344 24.21 16.03 25.82
C GLU A 344 23.92 17.33 25.07
N ASN A 345 22.89 17.35 24.22
CA ASN A 345 22.46 18.54 23.50
C ASN A 345 21.92 19.62 24.47
N ALA A 346 21.21 19.22 25.52
CA ALA A 346 20.79 20.13 26.59
C ALA A 346 21.98 20.73 27.35
N ALA A 347 23.02 19.94 27.62
CA ALA A 347 24.26 20.42 28.26
C ALA A 347 25.11 21.31 27.33
N ALA A 348 25.13 21.02 26.03
CA ALA A 348 25.77 21.87 25.02
C ALA A 348 25.05 23.24 24.90
N PHE A 349 23.72 23.24 24.89
CA PHE A 349 22.91 24.46 24.87
C PHE A 349 23.17 25.33 26.10
N ILE A 350 23.25 24.76 27.31
CA ILE A 350 23.59 25.51 28.53
C ILE A 350 24.96 26.20 28.42
N LYS A 351 25.95 25.57 27.77
CA LYS A 351 27.28 26.17 27.52
C LYS A 351 27.27 27.29 26.47
N GLN A 352 26.18 27.44 25.70
CA GLN A 352 26.02 28.46 24.67
C GLN A 352 25.24 29.70 25.16
N LEU A 353 24.52 29.60 26.29
CA LEU A 353 23.76 30.71 26.88
C LEU A 353 24.69 31.84 27.36
N SER A 354 24.22 33.08 27.29
CA SER A 354 24.92 34.22 27.89
C SER A 354 25.05 34.02 29.42
N PRO A 355 26.20 34.38 30.05
CA PRO A 355 26.35 34.27 31.49
C PRO A 355 25.33 35.18 32.20
N SER A 356 24.52 34.59 33.07
CA SER A 356 23.38 35.24 33.72
C SER A 356 23.40 35.00 35.23
N SER A 357 22.63 35.77 35.99
CA SER A 357 22.37 35.53 37.43
C SER A 357 21.35 34.42 37.70
N PHE A 358 20.94 33.69 36.67
CA PHE A 358 20.02 32.57 36.72
C PHE A 358 20.75 31.28 36.37
N GLU A 359 20.53 30.22 37.14
CA GLU A 359 21.14 28.91 36.93
C GLU A 359 20.19 28.01 36.10
N PRO A 360 20.49 27.72 34.82
CA PRO A 360 19.72 26.80 34.01
C PRO A 360 20.06 25.35 34.37
N LEU A 361 19.03 24.57 34.71
CA LEU A 361 19.11 23.17 35.08
C LEU A 361 18.55 22.28 33.97
N ILE A 362 19.12 21.09 33.80
CA ILE A 362 18.56 20.04 32.94
C ILE A 362 17.61 19.20 33.80
N ASP A 363 16.35 19.15 33.42
CA ASP A 363 15.27 18.45 34.12
C ASP A 363 14.66 17.42 33.16
N GLU A 364 14.57 16.16 33.60
CA GLU A 364 14.18 15.03 32.76
C GLU A 364 12.67 14.80 32.86
N TYR A 365 11.96 14.89 31.74
CA TYR A 365 10.50 14.82 31.71
C TYR A 365 9.99 13.82 30.67
N LYS A 366 9.53 12.66 31.18
CA LYS A 366 8.96 11.52 30.44
C LYS A 366 9.91 10.86 29.43
N SER A 367 10.21 11.53 28.32
CA SER A 367 11.01 11.01 27.21
C SER A 367 11.88 12.10 26.54
N TYR A 368 12.00 13.27 27.17
CA TYR A 368 12.85 14.36 26.69
C TYR A 368 13.43 15.15 27.87
N PHE A 369 14.51 15.88 27.60
CA PHE A 369 15.19 16.74 28.56
C PHE A 369 14.74 18.19 28.33
N ARG A 370 14.29 18.88 29.38
CA ARG A 370 13.97 20.31 29.33
C ARG A 370 15.03 21.11 30.07
N VAL A 371 15.44 22.24 29.50
CA VAL A 371 16.30 23.21 30.17
C VAL A 371 15.40 24.22 30.86
N ILE A 372 15.47 24.30 32.19
CA ILE A 372 14.57 25.10 33.03
C ILE A 372 15.35 25.97 34.02
N VAL A 373 14.77 27.12 34.39
CA VAL A 373 15.14 27.87 35.60
C VAL A 373 13.98 27.77 36.58
N ARG A 374 14.23 27.42 37.84
CA ARG A 374 13.20 27.30 38.89
C ARG A 374 13.10 28.60 39.68
N THR A 375 11.89 29.11 39.94
CA THR A 375 11.66 30.36 40.70
C THR A 375 10.46 30.30 41.64
N THR A 376 10.53 31.01 42.77
CA THR A 376 9.44 31.07 43.75
C THR A 376 8.40 32.14 43.43
N SER A 377 8.75 33.17 42.63
CA SER A 377 7.86 34.30 42.30
C SER A 377 7.52 34.40 40.82
N SER A 378 6.24 34.67 40.53
CA SER A 378 5.72 34.99 39.20
C SER A 378 6.36 36.25 38.59
N THR A 379 6.77 37.23 39.41
CA THR A 379 7.46 38.44 38.91
C THR A 379 8.87 38.11 38.43
N GLN A 380 9.58 37.22 39.15
CA GLN A 380 10.90 36.73 38.77
C GLN A 380 10.84 35.84 37.52
N ALA A 381 9.82 35.00 37.38
CA ALA A 381 9.60 34.22 36.17
C ALA A 381 9.40 35.10 34.92
N LYS A 382 8.72 36.25 35.06
CA LYS A 382 8.56 37.23 33.98
C LYS A 382 9.86 37.95 33.61
N SER A 383 10.65 38.40 34.60
CA SER A 383 11.93 39.06 34.30
C SER A 383 12.95 38.12 33.67
N ILE A 384 13.00 36.84 34.09
CA ILE A 384 13.83 35.81 33.44
C ILE A 384 13.42 35.62 31.97
N LYS A 385 12.12 35.48 31.68
CA LYS A 385 11.64 35.38 30.30
C LYS A 385 12.08 36.59 29.47
N GLN A 386 11.92 37.80 30.01
CA GLN A 386 12.31 39.03 29.30
C GLN A 386 13.83 39.10 29.05
N TRP A 387 14.65 38.69 30.02
CA TRP A 387 16.12 38.68 29.90
C TRP A 387 16.62 37.71 28.82
N TYR A 388 16.13 36.45 28.82
CA TYR A 388 16.51 35.49 27.78
C TYR A 388 15.97 35.87 26.40
N GLN A 389 14.85 36.60 26.34
CA GLN A 389 14.31 37.15 25.10
C GLN A 389 15.11 38.36 24.59
N SER A 390 15.69 39.20 25.46
CA SER A 390 16.51 40.36 25.05
C SER A 390 17.94 39.99 24.70
N ASN A 391 18.53 39.01 25.38
CA ASN A 391 19.96 38.69 25.25
C ASN A 391 20.20 37.54 24.26
N ASP A 392 19.57 36.39 24.50
CA ASP A 392 19.80 35.17 23.71
C ASP A 392 18.71 34.94 22.63
N SER A 393 17.74 35.86 22.50
CA SER A 393 16.56 35.77 21.61
C SER A 393 15.64 34.55 21.88
N ILE A 394 15.69 33.96 23.08
CA ILE A 394 14.94 32.75 23.44
C ILE A 394 13.53 33.12 23.93
N ASN A 395 12.50 32.59 23.25
CA ASN A 395 11.10 32.75 23.67
C ASN A 395 10.70 31.71 24.74
N ALA A 396 11.18 31.90 25.98
CA ALA A 396 10.95 30.97 27.08
C ALA A 396 9.47 30.83 27.49
N ILE A 397 9.06 29.66 27.99
CA ILE A 397 7.70 29.37 28.46
C ILE A 397 7.69 29.40 30.00
N ILE A 398 6.79 30.19 30.59
CA ILE A 398 6.55 30.18 32.04
C ILE A 398 5.49 29.12 32.34
N VAL A 399 5.80 28.17 33.21
CA VAL A 399 4.88 27.15 33.70
C VAL A 399 4.76 27.29 35.21
N LYS A 400 3.53 27.37 35.72
CA LYS A 400 3.24 27.20 37.15
C LYS A 400 3.11 25.70 37.40
N ASN A 401 3.80 25.18 38.41
CA ASN A 401 3.59 23.81 38.87
C ASN A 401 2.40 23.82 39.83
N GLU A 402 1.22 23.44 39.34
CA GLU A 402 0.03 23.20 40.15
C GLU A 402 -0.01 21.72 40.50
N GLN A 403 0.20 21.42 41.79
CA GLN A 403 -0.32 20.21 42.44
C GLN A 403 -1.71 20.52 42.99
#